data_AF-A0A954YT23-F1
#
_entry.id   AF-A0A954YT23-F1
#
_cell.length_a   1.000
_cell.length_b   1.000
_cell.length_c   1.000
_cell.angle_alpha   90.00
_cell.angle_beta   90.00
_cell.angle_gamma   90.00
#
_symmetry.space_group_name_H-M   'P 1'
#
loop_
_entity.id
_entity.type
_entity.pdbx_description
1 polymer ?
#
loop_
_entity_poly.entity_id
_entity_poly.type
_entity_poly.pdbx_seq_one_letter_code
_entity_poly.pdbx_strand_id
1 'polypeptide(L)'
;MEHEGFTKEQPHHSQDELERVCNNEIGLALAKLYPLVAKNRAAKKTVHDAWLQSRTRKSGVERYSLDPQEAQRLRMLAAGGDVLAIGREIQNILVDELPPADERQPFNEAFGQWMTNAVHALRNGGQERLEAFLKDDLLPWLQKYRRRGDQKAKSRNPRLFTNMVEYEARVAFYCCFANAWVLLVPWLREHRDLQPASERLLELMHSQNANDSGEDIFWGQILSMHPSSVWLFESPDHRAVLGRYLASVSSLGAGGTIDNASNPAYWNLVGATLIAFHEYRCQLEVDETARNRDSKAQSVSKNDAILEKDRFERFAESQGMSCQLCDHPKMMFRKQELYDRDEDTLNVTFICGACGAAQIELVSGIDLRTFIDSIDD
;
A
#
# COMPACT_ATOMS: atom_id res chain seq x y z
N MET A 1 -20.99 -57.95 -34.13
CA MET A 1 -19.82 -57.57 -33.32
C MET A 1 -19.08 -56.54 -34.16
N GLU A 2 -19.57 -55.31 -34.14
CA GLU A 2 -19.05 -54.17 -34.89
C GLU A 2 -18.69 -53.11 -33.86
N HIS A 3 -17.40 -52.76 -33.82
CA HIS A 3 -16.87 -51.69 -32.98
C HIS A 3 -17.06 -50.36 -33.73
N GLU A 4 -18.13 -49.63 -33.41
CA GLU A 4 -18.25 -48.23 -33.81
C GLU A 4 -17.26 -47.39 -33.00
N GLY A 5 -16.25 -46.87 -33.71
CA GLY A 5 -15.26 -45.96 -33.17
C GLY A 5 -15.90 -44.61 -32.87
N PHE A 6 -15.99 -44.27 -31.58
CA PHE A 6 -16.21 -42.90 -31.12
C PHE A 6 -14.95 -42.07 -31.42
N THR A 7 -14.91 -41.42 -32.58
CA THR A 7 -14.01 -40.29 -32.81
C THR A 7 -14.51 -39.13 -31.95
N LYS A 8 -13.84 -38.87 -30.83
CA LYS A 8 -13.98 -37.62 -30.06
C LYS A 8 -13.56 -36.47 -30.98
N GLU A 9 -14.53 -35.82 -31.60
CA GLU A 9 -14.32 -34.49 -32.18
C GLU A 9 -13.88 -33.56 -31.05
N GLN A 10 -12.64 -33.08 -31.12
CA GLN A 10 -12.19 -32.01 -30.24
C GLN A 10 -12.93 -30.74 -30.66
N PRO A 11 -13.58 -30.02 -29.73
CA PRO A 11 -14.24 -28.78 -30.06
C PRO A 11 -13.22 -27.78 -30.62
N HIS A 12 -13.44 -27.32 -31.85
CA HIS A 12 -12.73 -26.19 -32.42
C HIS A 12 -13.20 -24.93 -31.70
N HIS A 13 -12.49 -24.56 -30.63
CA HIS A 13 -12.67 -23.27 -29.98
C HIS A 13 -12.33 -22.15 -30.96
N SER A 14 -13.17 -21.13 -31.02
CA SER A 14 -12.87 -19.92 -31.80
C SER A 14 -11.62 -19.23 -31.21
N GLN A 15 -10.93 -18.42 -32.02
CA GLN A 15 -9.74 -17.69 -31.56
C GLN A 15 -10.05 -16.82 -30.32
N ASP A 16 -11.23 -16.20 -30.30
CA ASP A 16 -11.72 -15.37 -29.18
C ASP A 16 -11.94 -16.19 -27.90
N GLU A 17 -12.43 -17.43 -28.01
CA GLU A 17 -12.56 -18.34 -26.86
C GLU A 17 -11.20 -18.76 -26.31
N LEU A 18 -10.24 -19.05 -27.20
CA LEU A 18 -8.87 -19.39 -26.80
C LEU A 18 -8.18 -18.21 -26.10
N GLU A 19 -8.37 -16.98 -26.60
CA GLU A 19 -7.84 -15.77 -25.97
C GLU A 19 -8.49 -15.52 -24.60
N ARG A 20 -9.81 -15.69 -24.46
CA ARG A 20 -10.52 -15.59 -23.16
C ARG A 20 -10.03 -16.64 -22.15
N VAL A 21 -9.86 -17.90 -22.58
CA VAL A 21 -9.34 -18.97 -21.72
C VAL A 21 -7.91 -18.66 -21.28
N CYS A 22 -7.04 -18.25 -22.19
CA CYS A 22 -5.66 -17.87 -21.86
C CYS A 22 -5.61 -16.68 -20.90
N ASN A 23 -6.44 -15.65 -21.12
CA ASN A 23 -6.51 -14.48 -20.25
C ASN A 23 -6.99 -14.84 -18.83
N ASN A 24 -7.93 -15.78 -18.71
CA ASN A 24 -8.39 -16.28 -17.41
C ASN A 24 -7.30 -17.08 -16.67
N GLU A 25 -6.52 -17.91 -17.37
CA GLU A 25 -5.42 -18.66 -16.77
C GLU A 25 -4.29 -17.75 -16.29
N ILE A 26 -3.95 -16.71 -17.08
CA ILE A 26 -2.99 -15.67 -16.67
C ILE A 26 -3.51 -14.95 -15.42
N GLY A 27 -4.78 -14.53 -15.43
CA GLY A 27 -5.43 -13.91 -14.28
C GLY A 27 -5.35 -14.78 -13.03
N LEU A 28 -5.61 -16.08 -13.14
CA LEU A 28 -5.48 -17.02 -12.02
C LEU A 28 -4.04 -17.13 -11.50
N ALA A 29 -3.06 -17.23 -12.38
CA ALA A 29 -1.65 -17.29 -12.00
C ALA A 29 -1.21 -16.02 -11.26
N LEU A 30 -1.59 -14.85 -11.76
CA LEU A 30 -1.34 -13.55 -11.13
C LEU A 30 -2.04 -13.41 -9.78
N ALA A 31 -3.30 -13.83 -9.69
CA ALA A 31 -4.05 -13.82 -8.43
C ALA A 31 -3.38 -14.70 -7.36
N LYS A 32 -2.87 -15.88 -7.72
CA LYS A 32 -2.09 -16.74 -6.81
C LYS A 32 -0.71 -16.18 -6.49
N LEU A 33 -0.11 -15.39 -7.38
CA LEU A 33 1.17 -14.71 -7.12
C LEU A 33 1.00 -13.59 -6.09
N TYR A 34 -0.14 -12.89 -6.07
CA TYR A 34 -0.33 -11.70 -5.24
C TYR A 34 0.01 -11.91 -3.75
N PRO A 35 -0.50 -12.93 -3.03
CA PRO A 35 -0.12 -13.19 -1.64
C PRO A 35 1.38 -13.43 -1.42
N LEU A 36 2.10 -13.92 -2.45
CA LEU A 36 3.53 -14.21 -2.38
C LEU A 36 4.39 -12.96 -2.58
N VAL A 37 3.97 -12.04 -3.44
CA VAL A 37 4.71 -10.80 -3.76
C VAL A 37 4.30 -9.61 -2.90
N ALA A 38 3.07 -9.61 -2.38
CA ALA A 38 2.54 -8.70 -1.38
C ALA A 38 3.18 -8.95 0.00
N LYS A 39 4.51 -9.15 0.07
CA LYS A 39 5.25 -9.25 1.31
C LYS A 39 5.22 -7.92 2.02
N ASN A 40 4.42 -7.89 3.09
CA ASN A 40 4.49 -6.99 4.24
C ASN A 40 4.43 -5.48 3.98
N ARG A 41 4.77 -4.88 2.83
CA ARG A 41 4.66 -3.41 2.63
C ARG A 41 3.32 -2.97 2.06
N ALA A 42 2.74 -3.69 1.11
CA ALA A 42 1.36 -3.43 0.66
C ALA A 42 0.33 -3.84 1.71
N ALA A 43 0.49 -5.01 2.35
CA ALA A 43 -0.28 -5.38 3.53
C ALA A 43 -0.01 -4.43 4.72
N LYS A 44 1.23 -3.94 4.93
CA LYS A 44 1.47 -2.84 5.87
C LYS A 44 0.88 -1.53 5.39
N LYS A 45 0.69 -1.26 4.10
CA LYS A 45 0.00 -0.06 3.60
C LYS A 45 -1.48 -0.20 3.93
N THR A 46 -2.14 -1.30 3.61
CA THR A 46 -3.53 -1.59 4.05
C THR A 46 -3.71 -1.59 5.57
N VAL A 47 -2.78 -2.18 6.35
CA VAL A 47 -2.78 -2.12 7.83
C VAL A 47 -2.41 -0.73 8.33
N HIS A 48 -1.54 -0.01 7.64
CA HIS A 48 -1.21 1.39 7.89
C HIS A 48 -2.41 2.30 7.62
N ASP A 49 -3.22 1.99 6.62
CA ASP A 49 -4.41 2.74 6.26
C ASP A 49 -5.51 2.46 7.29
N ALA A 50 -5.61 1.21 7.78
CA ALA A 50 -6.37 0.87 8.99
C ALA A 50 -5.79 1.49 10.27
N TRP A 51 -4.46 1.72 10.33
CA TRP A 51 -3.79 2.37 11.46
C TRP A 51 -3.94 3.90 11.43
N LEU A 52 -3.95 4.53 10.26
CA LEU A 52 -4.28 5.94 10.05
C LEU A 52 -5.68 6.24 10.57
N GLN A 53 -6.63 5.33 10.37
CA GLN A 53 -7.96 5.41 11.00
C GLN A 53 -7.89 5.33 12.53
N SER A 54 -7.05 4.44 13.08
CA SER A 54 -6.89 4.31 14.53
C SER A 54 -6.20 5.53 15.15
N ARG A 55 -5.30 6.20 14.41
CA ARG A 55 -4.52 7.34 14.88
C ARG A 55 -5.31 8.64 14.76
N THR A 56 -5.97 8.92 13.62
CA THR A 56 -6.90 10.06 13.49
C THR A 56 -7.95 10.06 14.61
N ARG A 57 -8.52 8.89 14.94
CA ARG A 57 -9.47 8.76 16.07
C ARG A 57 -8.83 8.99 17.44
N LYS A 58 -7.55 8.65 17.64
CA LYS A 58 -6.87 8.76 18.95
C LYS A 58 -6.17 10.10 19.18
N SER A 59 -5.68 10.76 18.12
CA SER A 59 -4.92 12.00 18.20
C SER A 59 -5.77 13.25 18.06
N GLY A 60 -7.09 13.12 17.83
CA GLY A 60 -7.97 14.26 17.55
C GLY A 60 -7.56 15.03 16.29
N VAL A 61 -6.72 14.44 15.42
CA VAL A 61 -6.30 15.06 14.17
C VAL A 61 -7.47 14.97 13.22
N GLU A 62 -8.00 16.14 12.89
CA GLU A 62 -9.08 16.28 11.92
C GLU A 62 -8.65 15.69 10.58
N ARG A 63 -9.57 14.98 9.94
CA ARG A 63 -9.28 14.39 8.63
C ARG A 63 -9.06 15.49 7.62
N TYR A 64 -8.19 15.21 6.66
CA TYR A 64 -8.10 16.05 5.49
C TYR A 64 -9.46 16.12 4.79
N SER A 65 -10.00 17.32 4.69
CA SER A 65 -11.15 17.67 3.87
C SER A 65 -10.64 18.45 2.67
N LEU A 66 -11.14 18.15 1.47
CA LEU A 66 -10.82 18.95 0.30
C LEU A 66 -11.32 20.38 0.45
N ASP A 67 -10.66 21.29 -0.25
CA ASP A 67 -11.18 22.64 -0.45
C ASP A 67 -12.57 22.57 -1.13
N PRO A 68 -13.55 23.39 -0.72
CA PRO A 68 -14.90 23.36 -1.28
C PRO A 68 -14.95 23.54 -2.80
N GLN A 69 -14.04 24.31 -3.40
CA GLN A 69 -13.99 24.51 -4.84
C GLN A 69 -13.56 23.24 -5.56
N GLU A 70 -12.57 22.53 -5.00
CA GLU A 70 -12.09 21.26 -5.56
C GLU A 70 -13.15 20.16 -5.41
N ALA A 71 -13.79 20.08 -4.24
CA ALA A 71 -14.92 19.18 -4.05
C ALA A 71 -16.06 19.48 -5.04
N GLN A 72 -16.33 20.77 -5.32
CA GLN A 72 -17.33 21.16 -6.30
C GLN A 72 -16.92 20.80 -7.73
N ARG A 73 -15.63 20.97 -8.11
CA ARG A 73 -15.10 20.54 -9.41
C ARG A 73 -15.35 19.06 -9.65
N LEU A 74 -15.06 18.21 -8.65
CA LEU A 74 -15.25 16.76 -8.73
C LEU A 74 -16.73 16.37 -8.84
N ARG A 75 -17.62 17.05 -8.13
CA ARG A 75 -19.07 16.86 -8.28
C ARG A 75 -19.55 17.23 -9.69
N MET A 76 -19.06 18.35 -10.23
CA MET A 76 -19.40 18.78 -11.59
C MET A 76 -18.87 17.81 -12.65
N LEU A 77 -17.66 17.29 -12.47
CA LEU A 77 -17.08 16.27 -13.34
C LEU A 77 -17.96 15.01 -13.37
N ALA A 78 -18.36 14.51 -12.20
CA ALA A 78 -19.21 13.33 -12.09
C ALA A 78 -20.63 13.59 -12.65
N ALA A 79 -21.21 14.75 -12.37
CA ALA A 79 -22.54 15.13 -12.88
C ALA A 79 -22.58 15.24 -14.42
N GLY A 80 -21.44 15.49 -15.07
CA GLY A 80 -21.34 15.52 -16.53
C GLY A 80 -21.45 14.15 -17.20
N GLY A 81 -21.33 13.05 -16.44
CA GLY A 81 -21.48 11.69 -16.95
C GLY A 81 -20.36 11.22 -17.90
N ASP A 82 -19.27 11.98 -18.05
CA ASP A 82 -18.15 11.63 -18.92
C ASP A 82 -17.28 10.55 -18.26
N VAL A 83 -17.59 9.29 -18.56
CA VAL A 83 -16.89 8.10 -18.07
C VAL A 83 -15.38 8.18 -18.33
N LEU A 84 -14.96 8.69 -19.49
CA LEU A 84 -13.54 8.78 -19.85
C LEU A 84 -12.83 9.86 -19.02
N ALA A 85 -13.46 11.00 -18.79
CA ALA A 85 -12.89 12.04 -17.95
C ALA A 85 -12.79 11.59 -16.49
N ILE A 86 -13.80 10.88 -15.98
CA ILE A 86 -13.76 10.31 -14.62
C ILE A 86 -12.70 9.21 -14.52
N GLY A 87 -12.60 8.33 -15.52
CA GLY A 87 -11.56 7.29 -15.57
C GLY A 87 -10.16 7.89 -15.55
N ARG A 88 -9.91 8.98 -16.30
CA ARG A 88 -8.65 9.74 -16.25
C ARG A 88 -8.39 10.34 -14.86
N GLU A 89 -9.42 10.90 -14.22
CA GLU A 89 -9.30 11.46 -12.87
C GLU A 89 -8.94 10.37 -11.86
N ILE A 90 -9.60 9.20 -11.91
CA ILE A 90 -9.29 8.05 -11.05
C ILE A 90 -7.86 7.56 -11.29
N GLN A 91 -7.42 7.48 -12.55
CA GLN A 91 -6.04 7.14 -12.88
C GLN A 91 -5.07 8.14 -12.28
N ASN A 92 -5.33 9.45 -12.39
CA ASN A 92 -4.48 10.49 -11.81
C ASN A 92 -4.40 10.40 -10.27
N ILE A 93 -5.46 9.93 -9.60
CA ILE A 93 -5.48 9.79 -8.14
C ILE A 93 -4.77 8.51 -7.68
N LEU A 94 -4.95 7.40 -8.40
CA LEU A 94 -4.61 6.05 -7.93
C LEU A 94 -3.36 5.44 -8.56
N VAL A 95 -2.98 5.91 -9.74
CA VAL A 95 -1.82 5.40 -10.49
C VAL A 95 -0.69 6.41 -10.32
N ASP A 96 0.29 6.06 -9.49
CA ASP A 96 1.60 6.74 -9.48
C ASP A 96 2.19 6.77 -10.91
N GLU A 97 3.17 7.65 -11.19
CA GLU A 97 3.83 7.74 -12.50
C GLU A 97 4.12 6.35 -13.10
N LEU A 98 3.43 6.01 -14.19
CA LEU A 98 3.73 4.80 -14.94
C LEU A 98 5.17 4.89 -15.47
N PRO A 99 5.89 3.76 -15.58
CA PRO A 99 7.23 3.75 -16.16
C PRO A 99 7.25 4.44 -17.54
N PRO A 100 8.37 5.08 -17.90
CA PRO A 100 8.65 5.47 -19.28
C PRO A 100 8.42 4.32 -20.26
N ALA A 101 7.97 4.61 -21.48
CA ALA A 101 7.59 3.59 -22.46
C ALA A 101 8.73 2.63 -22.84
N ASP A 102 9.97 3.13 -22.86
CA ASP A 102 11.19 2.36 -23.10
C ASP A 102 11.51 1.37 -21.96
N GLU A 103 11.01 1.62 -20.75
CA GLU A 103 11.10 0.68 -19.62
C GLU A 103 9.95 -0.35 -19.62
N ARG A 104 8.83 -0.07 -20.29
CA ARG A 104 7.67 -0.98 -20.37
C ARG A 104 7.89 -2.16 -21.30
N GLN A 105 8.59 -1.99 -22.42
CA GLN A 105 8.79 -3.08 -23.37
C GLN A 105 9.58 -4.26 -22.76
N PRO A 106 10.75 -4.06 -22.11
CA PRO A 106 11.45 -5.14 -21.44
C PRO A 106 10.64 -5.79 -20.30
N PHE A 107 9.79 -4.99 -19.65
CA PHE A 107 8.83 -5.51 -18.67
C PHE A 107 7.82 -6.46 -19.31
N ASN A 108 7.15 -6.03 -20.38
CA ASN A 108 6.14 -6.82 -21.07
C ASN A 108 6.71 -8.14 -21.60
N GLU A 109 7.94 -8.14 -22.13
CA GLU A 109 8.63 -9.34 -22.60
C GLU A 109 8.91 -10.33 -21.47
N ALA A 110 9.52 -9.87 -20.37
CA ALA A 110 9.82 -10.71 -19.21
C ALA A 110 8.54 -11.22 -18.52
N PHE A 111 7.56 -10.34 -18.36
CA PHE A 111 6.25 -10.65 -17.80
C PHE A 111 5.52 -11.69 -18.65
N GLY A 112 5.46 -11.48 -19.96
CA GLY A 112 4.85 -12.41 -20.91
C GLY A 112 5.48 -13.80 -20.86
N GLN A 113 6.81 -13.87 -20.78
CA GLN A 113 7.52 -15.15 -20.63
C GLN A 113 7.15 -15.87 -19.32
N TRP A 114 7.09 -15.16 -18.20
CA TRP A 114 6.70 -15.79 -16.93
C TRP A 114 5.27 -16.24 -16.92
N MET A 115 4.35 -15.43 -17.45
CA MET A 115 2.94 -15.81 -17.51
C MET A 115 2.74 -17.01 -18.44
N THR A 116 3.46 -17.06 -19.56
CA THR A 116 3.50 -18.25 -20.43
C THR A 116 3.98 -19.49 -19.66
N ASN A 117 5.07 -19.36 -18.90
CA ASN A 117 5.60 -20.47 -18.09
C ASN A 117 4.65 -20.88 -16.96
N ALA A 118 3.97 -19.92 -16.33
CA ALA A 118 2.99 -20.16 -15.28
C ALA A 118 1.77 -20.92 -15.83
N VAL A 119 1.25 -20.48 -16.98
CA VAL A 119 0.15 -21.17 -17.68
C VAL A 119 0.58 -22.58 -18.11
N HIS A 120 1.81 -22.74 -18.61
CA HIS A 120 2.34 -24.07 -18.94
C HIS A 120 2.47 -24.98 -17.71
N ALA A 121 2.90 -24.45 -16.56
CA ALA A 121 2.94 -25.18 -15.30
C ALA A 121 1.53 -25.60 -14.85
N LEU A 122 0.55 -24.68 -14.95
CA LEU A 122 -0.85 -24.95 -14.64
C LEU A 122 -1.44 -26.04 -15.54
N ARG A 123 -1.23 -25.96 -16.86
CA ARG A 123 -1.78 -26.93 -17.82
C ARG A 123 -1.19 -28.33 -17.66
N ASN A 124 0.10 -28.44 -17.33
CA ASN A 124 0.79 -29.73 -17.25
C ASN A 124 0.73 -30.41 -15.88
N GLY A 125 0.42 -29.68 -14.81
CA GLY A 125 0.43 -30.24 -13.46
C GLY A 125 -0.57 -29.61 -12.51
N GLY A 126 -1.56 -28.91 -13.02
CA GLY A 126 -2.62 -28.28 -12.23
C GLY A 126 -2.11 -27.21 -11.27
N GLN A 127 -2.92 -26.95 -10.23
CA GLN A 127 -2.62 -25.89 -9.27
C GLN A 127 -1.35 -26.15 -8.47
N GLU A 128 -1.03 -27.40 -8.14
CA GLU A 128 0.17 -27.76 -7.37
C GLU A 128 1.45 -27.35 -8.11
N ARG A 129 1.52 -27.66 -9.41
CA ARG A 129 2.69 -27.31 -10.23
C ARG A 129 2.79 -25.81 -10.51
N LEU A 130 1.67 -25.13 -10.68
CA LEU A 130 1.63 -23.67 -10.72
C LEU A 130 2.20 -23.08 -9.41
N GLU A 131 1.75 -23.56 -8.26
CA GLU A 131 2.22 -23.06 -6.97
C GLU A 131 3.71 -23.29 -6.74
N ALA A 132 4.23 -24.46 -7.13
CA ALA A 132 5.66 -24.74 -7.10
C ALA A 132 6.43 -23.75 -7.98
N PHE A 133 6.01 -23.55 -9.24
CA PHE A 133 6.63 -22.55 -10.13
C PHE A 133 6.63 -21.14 -9.53
N LEU A 134 5.49 -20.69 -8.98
CA LEU A 134 5.38 -19.36 -8.39
C LEU A 134 6.29 -19.21 -7.16
N LYS A 135 6.35 -20.22 -6.28
CA LYS A 135 7.09 -20.18 -5.01
C LYS A 135 8.59 -20.42 -5.17
N ASP A 136 8.97 -21.35 -6.04
CA ASP A 136 10.33 -21.88 -6.13
C ASP A 136 11.13 -21.25 -7.27
N ASP A 137 10.48 -20.79 -8.34
CA ASP A 137 11.16 -20.19 -9.49
C ASP A 137 10.94 -18.67 -9.54
N LEU A 138 9.70 -18.22 -9.64
CA LEU A 138 9.38 -16.80 -9.89
C LEU A 138 9.64 -15.92 -8.67
N LEU A 139 9.19 -16.34 -7.49
CA LEU A 139 9.34 -15.54 -6.27
C LEU A 139 10.81 -15.30 -5.87
N PRO A 140 11.73 -16.29 -5.89
CA PRO A 140 13.14 -16.06 -5.60
C PRO A 140 13.79 -15.13 -6.63
N TRP A 141 13.40 -15.23 -7.89
CA TRP A 141 13.81 -14.29 -8.94
C TRP A 141 13.40 -12.86 -8.56
N LEU A 142 12.12 -12.61 -8.27
CA LEU A 142 11.61 -11.28 -7.89
C LEU A 142 12.31 -10.74 -6.63
N GLN A 143 12.58 -11.59 -5.64
CA GLN A 143 13.29 -11.21 -4.42
C GLN A 143 14.75 -10.80 -4.68
N LYS A 144 15.44 -11.45 -5.62
CA LYS A 144 16.81 -11.11 -6.01
C LYS A 144 16.89 -9.68 -6.55
N TYR A 145 15.92 -9.26 -7.35
CA TYR A 145 15.87 -7.89 -7.89
C TYR A 145 15.46 -6.86 -6.83
N ARG A 146 14.63 -7.24 -5.84
CA ARG A 146 14.26 -6.35 -4.73
C ARG A 146 15.44 -6.00 -3.81
N ARG A 147 16.41 -6.90 -3.64
CA ARG A 147 17.57 -6.72 -2.73
C ARG A 147 18.73 -5.91 -3.32
N ARG A 148 18.85 -5.83 -4.65
CA ARG A 148 19.98 -5.17 -5.36
C ARG A 148 19.77 -3.67 -5.61
N GLY A 149 18.93 -3.00 -4.81
CA GLY A 149 18.63 -1.58 -4.94
C GLY A 149 19.82 -0.70 -4.56
N ASP A 150 20.86 -0.70 -5.37
CA ASP A 150 22.01 0.20 -5.26
C ASP A 150 21.80 1.40 -6.20
N GLN A 151 21.84 2.60 -5.64
CA GLN A 151 21.32 3.87 -6.21
C GLN A 151 22.09 4.42 -7.42
N LYS A 152 23.04 3.67 -8.01
CA LYS A 152 23.97 4.19 -9.03
C LYS A 152 23.71 3.68 -10.45
N ALA A 153 22.82 2.72 -10.66
CA ALA A 153 22.50 2.24 -12.00
C ALA A 153 21.44 3.14 -12.66
N LYS A 154 21.91 4.07 -13.52
CA LYS A 154 21.09 4.94 -14.39
C LYS A 154 20.27 4.18 -15.45
N SER A 155 20.28 2.85 -15.46
CA SER A 155 19.51 2.06 -16.42
C SER A 155 18.81 0.91 -15.69
N ARG A 156 17.47 0.91 -15.77
CA ARG A 156 16.55 -0.16 -15.34
C ARG A 156 16.42 -0.30 -13.84
N ASN A 157 15.49 0.45 -13.26
CA ASN A 157 15.15 0.37 -11.84
C ASN A 157 14.44 -0.97 -11.51
N PRO A 158 15.12 -1.97 -10.92
CA PRO A 158 14.50 -3.28 -10.68
C PRO A 158 13.36 -3.22 -9.67
N ARG A 159 13.32 -2.16 -8.85
CA ARG A 159 12.22 -1.90 -7.93
C ARG A 159 10.95 -1.54 -8.68
N LEU A 160 11.04 -0.72 -9.72
CA LEU A 160 9.90 -0.34 -10.56
C LEU A 160 9.31 -1.60 -11.21
N PHE A 161 10.17 -2.44 -11.76
CA PHE A 161 9.78 -3.73 -12.32
C PHE A 161 9.02 -4.58 -11.29
N THR A 162 9.55 -4.75 -10.07
CA THR A 162 8.84 -5.54 -9.03
C THR A 162 7.51 -4.91 -8.61
N ASN A 163 7.41 -3.57 -8.62
CA ASN A 163 6.16 -2.87 -8.29
C ASN A 163 5.10 -3.10 -9.36
N MET A 164 5.48 -3.11 -10.65
CA MET A 164 4.56 -3.40 -11.74
C MET A 164 4.00 -4.83 -11.65
N VAL A 165 4.87 -5.83 -11.39
CA VAL A 165 4.38 -7.22 -11.17
C VAL A 165 3.42 -7.30 -9.98
N GLU A 166 3.74 -6.61 -8.88
CA GLU A 166 2.87 -6.55 -7.71
C GLU A 166 1.52 -5.88 -8.02
N TYR A 167 1.52 -4.84 -8.85
CA TYR A 167 0.31 -4.17 -9.34
C TYR A 167 -0.56 -5.11 -10.18
N GLU A 168 0.00 -5.76 -11.20
CA GLU A 168 -0.73 -6.70 -12.07
C GLU A 168 -1.30 -7.88 -11.27
N ALA A 169 -0.50 -8.43 -10.35
CA ALA A 169 -0.94 -9.49 -9.45
C ALA A 169 -2.12 -9.04 -8.56
N ARG A 170 -2.06 -7.81 -8.03
CA ARG A 170 -3.14 -7.21 -7.23
C ARG A 170 -4.41 -7.05 -8.05
N VAL A 171 -4.32 -6.49 -9.25
CA VAL A 171 -5.48 -6.29 -10.14
C VAL A 171 -6.12 -7.63 -10.45
N ALA A 172 -5.33 -8.63 -10.85
CA ALA A 172 -5.86 -9.97 -11.13
C ALA A 172 -6.51 -10.62 -9.90
N PHE A 173 -5.90 -10.51 -8.71
CA PHE A 173 -6.51 -10.98 -7.46
C PHE A 173 -7.85 -10.28 -7.19
N TYR A 174 -7.90 -8.97 -7.41
CA TYR A 174 -9.11 -8.17 -7.27
C TYR A 174 -10.17 -8.65 -8.27
N CYS A 175 -9.85 -8.79 -9.55
CA CYS A 175 -10.76 -9.34 -10.55
C CYS A 175 -11.34 -10.70 -10.12
N CYS A 176 -10.50 -11.64 -9.65
CA CYS A 176 -10.97 -12.92 -9.15
C CYS A 176 -11.91 -12.77 -7.93
N PHE A 177 -11.59 -11.85 -7.02
CA PHE A 177 -12.43 -11.56 -5.85
C PHE A 177 -13.78 -10.96 -6.26
N ALA A 178 -13.81 -9.98 -7.17
CA ALA A 178 -15.04 -9.42 -7.72
C ALA A 178 -15.91 -10.48 -8.39
N ASN A 179 -15.31 -11.33 -9.24
CA ASN A 179 -16.01 -12.42 -9.92
C ASN A 179 -16.63 -13.42 -8.93
N ALA A 180 -16.00 -13.68 -7.79
CA ALA A 180 -16.58 -14.52 -6.75
C ALA A 180 -17.88 -13.90 -6.19
N TRP A 181 -17.93 -12.57 -6.04
CA TRP A 181 -19.14 -11.86 -5.60
C TRP A 181 -20.26 -11.86 -6.64
N VAL A 182 -19.93 -11.81 -7.93
CA VAL A 182 -20.93 -11.96 -9.01
C VAL A 182 -21.69 -13.29 -8.88
N LEU A 183 -21.01 -14.35 -8.42
CA LEU A 183 -21.66 -15.65 -8.15
C LEU A 183 -22.34 -15.70 -6.77
N LEU A 184 -21.74 -15.08 -5.75
CA LEU A 184 -22.22 -15.15 -4.38
C LEU A 184 -23.47 -14.29 -4.14
N VAL A 185 -23.58 -13.12 -4.76
CA VAL A 185 -24.72 -12.21 -4.57
C VAL A 185 -26.06 -12.87 -4.98
N PRO A 186 -26.19 -13.48 -6.18
CA PRO A 186 -27.39 -14.23 -6.54
C PRO A 186 -27.70 -15.37 -5.57
N TRP A 187 -26.67 -16.08 -5.10
CA TRP A 187 -26.85 -17.17 -4.14
C TRP A 187 -27.39 -16.65 -2.80
N LEU A 188 -26.85 -15.54 -2.28
CA LEU A 188 -27.32 -14.89 -1.06
C LEU A 188 -28.77 -14.39 -1.19
N ARG A 189 -29.12 -13.85 -2.35
CA ARG A 189 -30.51 -13.45 -2.64
C ARG A 189 -31.46 -14.64 -2.59
N GLU A 190 -31.09 -15.76 -3.21
CA GLU A 190 -31.94 -16.95 -3.27
C GLU A 190 -32.03 -17.70 -1.92
N HIS A 191 -30.93 -17.75 -1.16
CA HIS A 191 -30.82 -18.65 0.00
C HIS A 191 -30.79 -17.94 1.36
N ARG A 192 -30.63 -16.61 1.40
CA ARG A 192 -30.41 -15.84 2.64
C ARG A 192 -31.26 -14.57 2.75
N ASP A 193 -32.32 -14.44 1.95
CA ASP A 193 -33.24 -13.29 1.97
C ASP A 193 -32.52 -11.93 1.87
N LEU A 194 -31.47 -11.86 1.04
CA LEU A 194 -30.69 -10.64 0.84
C LEU A 194 -31.61 -9.52 0.35
N GLN A 195 -31.71 -8.44 1.15
CA GLN A 195 -32.57 -7.31 0.82
C GLN A 195 -32.04 -6.58 -0.44
N PRO A 196 -32.91 -6.00 -1.28
CA PRO A 196 -32.49 -5.32 -2.51
C PRO A 196 -31.43 -4.23 -2.27
N ALA A 197 -31.55 -3.44 -1.21
CA ALA A 197 -30.54 -2.44 -0.86
C ALA A 197 -29.18 -3.07 -0.51
N SER A 198 -29.16 -4.24 0.13
CA SER A 198 -27.94 -4.97 0.48
C SER A 198 -27.32 -5.65 -0.74
N GLU A 199 -28.13 -6.24 -1.62
CA GLU A 199 -27.70 -6.76 -2.93
C GLU A 199 -26.95 -5.68 -3.71
N ARG A 200 -27.55 -4.50 -3.82
CA ARG A 200 -26.98 -3.38 -4.58
C ARG A 200 -25.76 -2.77 -3.93
N LEU A 201 -25.72 -2.73 -2.59
CA LEU A 201 -24.50 -2.33 -1.89
C LEU A 201 -23.37 -3.33 -2.16
N LEU A 202 -23.65 -4.64 -2.11
CA LEU A 202 -22.64 -5.65 -2.41
C LEU A 202 -22.18 -5.60 -3.87
N GLU A 203 -23.10 -5.42 -4.81
CA GLU A 203 -22.76 -5.20 -6.22
C GLU A 203 -21.89 -3.95 -6.38
N LEU A 204 -22.26 -2.79 -5.83
CA LEU A 204 -21.43 -1.59 -5.88
C LEU A 204 -20.04 -1.79 -5.26
N MET A 205 -19.98 -2.51 -4.14
CA MET A 205 -18.75 -2.69 -3.37
C MET A 205 -17.78 -3.68 -4.01
N HIS A 206 -18.32 -4.63 -4.76
CA HIS A 206 -17.59 -5.78 -5.28
C HIS A 206 -17.59 -5.87 -6.81
N SER A 207 -18.35 -5.04 -7.51
CA SER A 207 -18.30 -5.01 -8.96
C SER A 207 -16.97 -4.47 -9.43
N GLN A 208 -16.39 -5.20 -10.37
CA GLN A 208 -15.70 -4.61 -11.49
C GLN A 208 -16.69 -4.80 -12.62
N ASN A 209 -17.32 -3.75 -13.14
CA ASN A 209 -18.26 -3.92 -14.23
C ASN A 209 -17.45 -4.32 -15.47
N ALA A 210 -17.25 -5.62 -15.65
CA ALA A 210 -16.77 -6.20 -16.89
C ALA A 210 -17.91 -6.12 -17.90
N ASN A 211 -18.16 -4.91 -18.42
CA ASN A 211 -18.72 -4.82 -19.75
C ASN A 211 -17.59 -5.20 -20.71
N ASP A 212 -17.89 -6.04 -21.69
CA ASP A 212 -16.96 -6.41 -22.77
C ASP A 212 -16.37 -5.18 -23.52
N SER A 213 -16.94 -3.98 -23.30
CA SER A 213 -16.45 -2.70 -23.83
C SER A 213 -15.36 -2.00 -22.98
N GLY A 214 -15.08 -2.44 -21.75
CA GLY A 214 -14.05 -1.83 -20.89
C GLY A 214 -14.42 -0.45 -20.32
N GLU A 215 -15.69 -0.03 -20.38
CA GLU A 215 -16.15 1.31 -20.00
C GLU A 215 -16.71 1.38 -18.56
N ASP A 216 -16.06 0.73 -17.59
CA ASP A 216 -16.39 0.94 -16.18
C ASP A 216 -15.54 2.05 -15.57
N ILE A 217 -16.22 2.96 -14.89
CA ILE A 217 -15.61 4.09 -14.20
C ILE A 217 -14.64 3.59 -13.11
N PHE A 218 -15.00 2.49 -12.43
CA PHE A 218 -14.19 1.92 -11.34
C PHE A 218 -13.39 0.69 -11.76
N TRP A 219 -13.07 0.54 -13.05
CA TRP A 219 -12.30 -0.60 -13.54
C TRP A 219 -10.99 -0.80 -12.75
N GLY A 220 -10.77 -2.02 -12.27
CA GLY A 220 -9.61 -2.36 -11.43
C GLY A 220 -9.68 -1.84 -9.98
N GLN A 221 -10.73 -1.10 -9.60
CA GLN A 221 -10.91 -0.52 -8.27
C GLN A 221 -12.08 -1.18 -7.54
N ILE A 222 -11.77 -2.18 -6.71
CA ILE A 222 -12.78 -2.80 -5.85
C ILE A 222 -12.92 -1.97 -4.59
N LEU A 223 -14.03 -1.24 -4.48
CA LEU A 223 -14.30 -0.37 -3.34
C LEU A 223 -14.18 -1.13 -2.01
N SER A 224 -14.64 -2.37 -1.92
CA SER A 224 -14.53 -3.17 -0.68
C SER A 224 -13.10 -3.46 -0.23
N MET A 225 -12.12 -3.33 -1.10
CA MET A 225 -10.71 -3.55 -0.79
C MET A 225 -9.86 -2.28 -0.92
N HIS A 226 -10.41 -1.23 -1.52
CA HIS A 226 -9.70 0.03 -1.67
C HIS A 226 -9.76 0.82 -0.35
N PRO A 227 -8.62 1.25 0.23
CA PRO A 227 -8.61 1.95 1.52
C PRO A 227 -9.45 3.23 1.57
N SER A 228 -9.56 3.95 0.45
CA SER A 228 -10.39 5.16 0.35
C SER A 228 -11.89 4.91 0.54
N SER A 229 -12.37 3.67 0.43
CA SER A 229 -13.79 3.36 0.73
C SER A 229 -14.16 3.76 2.15
N VAL A 230 -13.18 3.72 3.07
CA VAL A 230 -13.41 4.16 4.44
C VAL A 230 -13.75 5.65 4.54
N TRP A 231 -13.17 6.50 3.68
CA TRP A 231 -13.53 7.93 3.59
C TRP A 231 -14.95 8.12 3.08
N LEU A 232 -15.40 7.27 2.16
CA LEU A 232 -16.78 7.24 1.70
C LEU A 232 -17.74 6.84 2.83
N PHE A 233 -17.39 5.83 3.65
CA PHE A 233 -18.29 5.30 4.69
C PHE A 233 -18.29 6.09 5.99
N GLU A 234 -17.25 6.86 6.30
CA GLU A 234 -17.21 7.57 7.58
C GLU A 234 -17.71 9.01 7.46
N SER A 235 -17.64 9.64 6.28
CA SER A 235 -18.25 10.94 6.04
C SER A 235 -19.79 10.85 6.11
N PRO A 236 -20.46 11.62 6.99
CA PRO A 236 -21.93 11.65 7.03
C PRO A 236 -22.54 12.08 5.69
N ASP A 237 -21.92 13.04 5.00
CA ASP A 237 -22.40 13.57 3.74
C ASP A 237 -22.29 12.52 2.62
N HIS A 238 -21.16 11.82 2.56
CA HIS A 238 -20.96 10.72 1.61
C HIS A 238 -21.92 9.56 1.87
N ARG A 239 -22.14 9.19 3.13
CA ARG A 239 -23.15 8.19 3.51
C ARG A 239 -24.56 8.61 3.13
N ALA A 240 -24.91 9.89 3.26
CA ALA A 240 -26.21 10.39 2.84
C ALA A 240 -26.39 10.27 1.31
N VAL A 241 -25.33 10.54 0.53
CA VAL A 241 -25.34 10.32 -0.93
C VAL A 241 -25.52 8.83 -1.26
N LEU A 242 -24.73 7.95 -0.63
CA LEU A 242 -24.85 6.51 -0.82
C LEU A 242 -26.25 6.00 -0.47
N GLY A 243 -26.81 6.44 0.67
CA GLY A 243 -28.16 6.10 1.09
C GLY A 243 -29.22 6.54 0.08
N ARG A 244 -29.10 7.75 -0.48
CA ARG A 244 -30.01 8.23 -1.54
C ARG A 244 -29.91 7.39 -2.81
N TYR A 245 -28.70 7.00 -3.21
CA TYR A 245 -28.52 6.08 -4.33
C TYR A 245 -29.21 4.74 -4.05
N LEU A 246 -28.89 4.07 -2.93
CA LEU A 246 -29.51 2.78 -2.57
C LEU A 246 -31.05 2.87 -2.47
N ALA A 247 -31.57 3.99 -1.96
CA ALA A 247 -33.02 4.24 -1.91
C ALA A 247 -33.64 4.42 -3.31
N SER A 248 -32.99 5.16 -4.22
CA SER A 248 -33.47 5.33 -5.61
C SER A 248 -33.56 4.01 -6.38
N VAL A 249 -32.73 3.04 -6.00
CA VAL A 249 -32.71 1.72 -6.61
C VAL A 249 -33.79 0.82 -6.01
N SER A 250 -34.02 0.92 -4.71
CA SER A 250 -34.99 0.08 -3.99
C SER A 250 -36.43 0.26 -4.51
N SER A 251 -36.74 1.40 -5.15
CA SER A 251 -38.05 1.65 -5.77
C SER A 251 -38.30 0.90 -7.09
N LEU A 252 -37.28 0.26 -7.69
CA LEU A 252 -37.41 -0.43 -8.98
C LEU A 252 -37.87 -1.91 -8.87
N GLY A 253 -37.96 -2.46 -7.65
CA GLY A 253 -38.37 -3.85 -7.40
C GLY A 253 -37.30 -4.90 -7.77
N ALA A 254 -37.59 -6.17 -7.46
CA ALA A 254 -36.72 -7.30 -7.77
C ALA A 254 -36.70 -7.55 -9.29
N GLY A 255 -35.55 -7.32 -9.95
CA GLY A 255 -35.36 -7.56 -11.38
C GLY A 255 -35.33 -6.30 -12.27
N GLY A 256 -35.53 -5.10 -11.71
CA GLY A 256 -35.33 -3.86 -12.46
C GLY A 256 -33.86 -3.68 -12.84
N THR A 257 -33.58 -3.54 -14.13
CA THR A 257 -32.29 -3.06 -14.63
C THR A 257 -32.22 -1.55 -14.42
N ILE A 258 -31.14 -1.09 -13.80
CA ILE A 258 -30.91 0.32 -13.53
C ILE A 258 -30.07 0.85 -14.67
N ASP A 259 -30.61 1.85 -15.36
CA ASP A 259 -29.79 2.68 -16.21
C ASP A 259 -29.00 3.66 -15.32
N ASN A 260 -27.83 3.22 -14.85
CA ASN A 260 -26.92 4.05 -14.06
C ASN A 260 -26.54 5.34 -14.80
N ALA A 261 -26.45 5.31 -16.14
CA ALA A 261 -26.10 6.49 -16.93
C ALA A 261 -27.17 7.58 -16.82
N SER A 262 -28.44 7.19 -16.67
CA SER A 262 -29.56 8.13 -16.50
C SER A 262 -29.92 8.42 -15.03
N ASN A 263 -29.24 7.83 -14.05
CA ASN A 263 -29.57 8.00 -12.63
C ASN A 263 -28.74 9.12 -11.96
N PRO A 264 -29.32 10.28 -11.59
CA PRO A 264 -28.58 11.35 -10.93
C PRO A 264 -28.00 10.95 -9.58
N ALA A 265 -28.64 10.02 -8.86
CA ALA A 265 -28.14 9.54 -7.59
C ALA A 265 -26.85 8.71 -7.76
N TYR A 266 -26.73 7.99 -8.88
CA TYR A 266 -25.50 7.28 -9.24
C TYR A 266 -24.35 8.26 -9.48
N TRP A 267 -24.56 9.29 -10.30
CA TRP A 267 -23.51 10.29 -10.57
C TRP A 267 -23.10 11.10 -9.33
N ASN A 268 -24.05 11.39 -8.45
CA ASN A 268 -23.73 11.97 -7.14
C ASN A 268 -22.84 11.05 -6.29
N LEU A 269 -23.12 9.74 -6.30
CA LEU A 269 -22.29 8.74 -5.63
C LEU A 269 -20.89 8.68 -6.25
N VAL A 270 -20.78 8.69 -7.58
CA VAL A 270 -19.47 8.75 -8.27
C VAL A 270 -18.68 9.98 -7.81
N GLY A 271 -19.31 11.16 -7.75
CA GLY A 271 -18.68 12.39 -7.25
C GLY A 271 -18.22 12.27 -5.79
N ALA A 272 -19.03 11.70 -4.91
CA ALA A 272 -18.67 11.46 -3.51
C ALA A 272 -17.47 10.48 -3.39
N THR A 273 -17.42 9.45 -4.24
CA THR A 273 -16.30 8.51 -4.30
C THR A 273 -15.02 9.20 -4.77
N LEU A 274 -15.07 10.05 -5.79
CA LEU A 274 -13.91 10.84 -6.25
C LEU A 274 -13.35 11.75 -5.16
N ILE A 275 -14.24 12.44 -4.43
CA ILE A 275 -13.86 13.27 -3.27
C ILE A 275 -13.15 12.41 -2.23
N ALA A 276 -13.75 11.29 -1.83
CA ALA A 276 -13.15 10.36 -0.87
C ALA A 276 -11.76 9.84 -1.31
N PHE A 277 -11.57 9.61 -2.61
CA PHE A 277 -10.29 9.17 -3.17
C PHE A 277 -9.22 10.27 -3.07
N HIS A 278 -9.58 11.51 -3.39
CA HIS A 278 -8.68 12.65 -3.27
C HIS A 278 -8.34 12.99 -1.82
N GLU A 279 -9.33 13.02 -0.93
CA GLU A 279 -9.12 13.24 0.51
C GLU A 279 -8.17 12.20 1.10
N TYR A 280 -8.34 10.94 0.70
CA TYR A 280 -7.45 9.87 1.08
C TYR A 280 -6.01 10.12 0.59
N ARG A 281 -5.84 10.46 -0.70
CA ARG A 281 -4.52 10.77 -1.27
C ARG A 281 -3.84 11.94 -0.54
N CYS A 282 -4.55 13.04 -0.35
CA CYS A 282 -4.02 14.20 0.36
C CYS A 282 -3.64 13.88 1.82
N GLN A 283 -4.44 13.05 2.49
CA GLN A 283 -4.10 12.57 3.84
C GLN A 283 -2.78 11.78 3.83
N LEU A 284 -2.57 10.89 2.85
CA LEU A 284 -1.30 10.17 2.73
C LEU A 284 -0.12 11.12 2.55
N GLU A 285 -0.24 12.15 1.73
CA GLU A 285 0.80 13.16 1.52
C GLU A 285 1.12 13.94 2.81
N VAL A 286 0.10 14.32 3.57
CA VAL A 286 0.26 14.98 4.88
C VAL A 286 1.00 14.06 5.87
N ASP A 287 0.63 12.79 5.92
CA ASP A 287 1.26 11.83 6.83
C ASP A 287 2.71 11.49 6.43
N GLU A 288 2.99 11.39 5.13
CA GLU A 288 4.35 11.19 4.62
C GLU A 288 5.24 12.40 4.89
N THR A 289 4.74 13.62 4.69
CA THR A 289 5.49 14.84 5.00
C THR A 289 5.76 14.99 6.50
N ALA A 290 4.78 14.67 7.36
CA ALA A 290 4.97 14.64 8.81
C ALA A 290 6.07 13.65 9.22
N ARG A 291 6.05 12.42 8.67
CA ARG A 291 7.10 11.42 8.95
C ARG A 291 8.47 11.82 8.46
N ASN A 292 8.56 12.48 7.31
CA ASN A 292 9.83 12.95 6.79
C ASN A 292 10.41 14.06 7.66
N ARG A 293 9.56 14.91 8.26
CA ARG A 293 9.98 15.89 9.27
C ARG A 293 10.46 15.20 10.54
N ASP A 294 9.72 14.25 11.08
CA ASP A 294 10.09 13.50 12.28
C ASP A 294 11.39 12.71 12.07
N SER A 295 11.55 12.08 10.91
CA SER A 295 12.75 11.31 10.58
C SER A 295 13.97 12.21 10.41
N LYS A 296 13.80 13.41 9.83
CA LYS A 296 14.86 14.41 9.77
C LYS A 296 15.23 14.91 11.16
N ALA A 297 14.25 15.25 12.01
CA ALA A 297 14.49 15.65 13.39
C ALA A 297 15.20 14.56 14.21
N GLN A 298 14.81 13.28 14.05
CA GLN A 298 15.49 12.15 14.68
C GLN A 298 16.90 11.91 14.13
N SER A 299 17.14 12.15 12.83
CA SER A 299 18.48 12.01 12.24
C SER A 299 19.44 13.10 12.72
N VAL A 300 18.93 14.33 12.92
CA VAL A 300 19.68 15.43 13.54
C VAL A 300 20.00 15.08 14.99
N SER A 301 18.99 14.67 15.78
CA SER A 301 19.17 14.23 17.16
C SER A 301 20.14 13.05 17.32
N LYS A 302 20.19 12.11 16.36
CA LYS A 302 21.17 11.00 16.39
C LYS A 302 22.59 11.46 16.11
N ASN A 303 22.78 12.38 15.17
CA ASN A 303 24.11 12.95 14.93
C ASN A 303 24.58 13.75 16.15
N ASP A 304 23.70 14.53 16.76
CA ASP A 304 23.98 15.27 17.99
C ASP A 304 24.33 14.32 19.14
N ALA A 305 23.58 13.22 19.31
CA ALA A 305 23.88 12.20 20.32
C ALA A 305 25.21 11.45 20.08
N ILE A 306 25.62 11.27 18.81
CA ILE A 306 26.92 10.69 18.46
C ILE A 306 28.06 11.68 18.78
N LEU A 307 27.88 12.96 18.45
CA LEU A 307 28.81 14.05 18.78
C LEU A 307 28.94 14.24 20.30
N GLU A 308 27.82 14.21 21.02
CA GLU A 308 27.78 14.33 22.47
C GLU A 308 28.46 13.13 23.16
N LYS A 309 28.23 11.91 22.66
CA LYS A 309 28.95 10.72 23.12
C LYS A 309 30.47 10.87 22.95
N ASP A 310 30.93 11.25 21.76
CA ASP A 310 32.37 11.41 21.50
C ASP A 310 33.00 12.49 22.40
N ARG A 311 32.28 13.60 22.63
CA ARG A 311 32.72 14.67 23.55
C ARG A 311 32.91 14.17 24.98
N PHE A 312 31.96 13.42 25.54
CA PHE A 312 32.09 12.89 26.90
C PHE A 312 33.16 11.80 27.02
N GLU A 313 33.32 10.95 26.00
CA GLU A 313 34.37 9.92 26.00
C GLU A 313 35.78 10.55 25.96
N ARG A 314 35.99 11.57 25.13
CA ARG A 314 37.25 12.32 25.10
C ARG A 314 37.47 13.16 26.36
N PHE A 315 36.40 13.70 26.95
CA PHE A 315 36.48 14.40 28.23
C PHE A 315 36.97 13.45 29.33
N ALA A 316 36.41 12.24 29.42
CA ALA A 316 36.88 11.24 30.38
C ALA A 316 38.35 10.87 30.16
N GLU A 317 38.79 10.76 28.89
CA GLU A 317 40.18 10.51 28.54
C GLU A 317 41.11 11.68 28.95
N SER A 318 40.70 12.94 28.73
CA SER A 318 41.50 14.12 29.07
C SER A 318 41.63 14.33 30.59
N GLN A 319 40.62 13.92 31.35
CA GLN A 319 40.67 13.90 32.82
C GLN A 319 41.42 12.67 33.38
N GLY A 320 41.91 11.77 32.52
CA GLY A 320 42.62 10.56 32.95
C GLY A 320 41.74 9.59 33.73
N MET A 321 40.44 9.57 33.46
CA MET A 321 39.50 8.70 34.16
C MET A 321 39.78 7.22 33.90
N SER A 322 39.78 6.40 34.95
CA SER A 322 39.89 4.95 34.85
C SER A 322 38.79 4.25 35.65
N CYS A 323 38.53 3.00 35.31
CA CYS A 323 37.54 2.20 36.01
C CYS A 323 37.98 1.86 37.43
N GLN A 324 37.20 2.25 38.43
CA GLN A 324 37.48 1.98 39.85
C GLN A 324 37.56 0.48 40.24
N LEU A 325 37.11 -0.45 39.37
CA LEU A 325 37.14 -1.89 39.65
C LEU A 325 38.31 -2.63 39.01
N CYS A 326 38.82 -2.17 37.87
CA CYS A 326 39.86 -2.89 37.12
C CYS A 326 40.95 -1.98 36.53
N ASP A 327 40.98 -0.71 36.91
CA ASP A 327 41.93 0.33 36.49
C ASP A 327 42.03 0.53 34.97
N HIS A 328 41.07 0.01 34.19
CA HIS A 328 41.09 0.14 32.75
C HIS A 328 40.81 1.60 32.34
N PRO A 329 41.63 2.22 31.47
CA PRO A 329 41.56 3.66 31.17
C PRO A 329 40.43 4.04 30.20
N LYS A 330 39.87 3.07 29.47
CA LYS A 330 38.80 3.35 28.50
C LYS A 330 37.43 3.38 29.17
N MET A 331 36.90 4.58 29.39
CA MET A 331 35.55 4.83 29.87
C MET A 331 34.64 5.28 28.71
N MET A 332 33.50 4.59 28.53
CA MET A 332 32.55 4.86 27.45
C MET A 332 31.33 5.60 28.00
N PHE A 333 30.86 6.63 27.29
CA PHE A 333 29.68 7.39 27.71
C PHE A 333 28.42 6.52 27.56
N ARG A 334 27.55 6.55 28.59
CA ARG A 334 26.27 5.82 28.60
C ARG A 334 25.08 6.77 28.54
N LYS A 335 25.01 7.72 29.48
CA LYS A 335 23.91 8.67 29.61
C LYS A 335 24.34 9.84 30.48
N GLN A 336 23.68 10.97 30.30
CA GLN A 336 23.70 12.10 31.21
C GLN A 336 22.31 12.32 31.81
N GLU A 337 22.26 12.72 33.06
CA GLU A 337 21.03 13.17 33.72
C GLU A 337 21.20 14.66 34.03
N LEU A 338 20.32 15.48 33.45
CA LEU A 338 20.29 16.92 33.74
C LEU A 338 19.80 17.11 35.18
N TYR A 339 20.57 17.85 35.98
CA TYR A 339 20.16 18.28 37.31
C TYR A 339 19.36 19.59 37.26
N ASP A 340 18.66 19.87 38.36
CA ASP A 340 17.76 21.01 38.52
C ASP A 340 18.49 22.37 38.39
N ARG A 341 17.77 23.39 37.93
CA ARG A 341 18.25 24.60 37.20
C ARG A 341 19.29 25.51 37.87
N ASP A 342 19.74 25.22 39.09
CA ASP A 342 20.55 26.15 39.89
C ASP A 342 22.02 25.70 40.08
N GLU A 343 22.43 24.50 39.64
CA GLU A 343 23.81 24.02 39.77
C GLU A 343 24.42 23.70 38.39
N ASP A 344 25.56 24.34 38.05
CA ASP A 344 26.30 24.17 36.78
C ASP A 344 27.08 22.84 36.74
N THR A 345 26.42 21.74 37.10
CA THR A 345 27.00 20.39 37.14
C THR A 345 26.06 19.34 36.53
N LEU A 346 26.63 18.31 35.93
CA LEU A 346 25.95 17.26 35.19
C LEU A 346 26.34 15.90 35.76
N ASN A 347 25.36 15.03 36.03
CA ASN A 347 25.65 13.63 36.37
C ASN A 347 25.82 12.82 35.08
N VAL A 348 27.05 12.38 34.82
CA VAL A 348 27.40 11.62 33.63
C VAL A 348 27.73 10.19 34.02
N THR A 349 27.01 9.23 33.44
CA THR A 349 27.30 7.81 33.63
C THR A 349 28.24 7.31 32.55
N PHE A 350 29.38 6.79 32.96
CA PHE A 350 30.35 6.08 32.13
C PHE A 350 30.29 4.57 32.38
N ILE A 351 30.70 3.77 31.39
CA ILE A 351 30.87 2.33 31.48
C ILE A 351 32.31 1.97 31.11
N CYS A 352 32.95 1.13 31.92
CA CYS A 352 34.24 0.57 31.59
C CYS A 352 34.18 -0.32 30.33
N GLY A 353 35.05 -0.05 29.35
CA GLY A 353 35.15 -0.85 28.13
C GLY A 353 35.60 -2.31 28.33
N ALA A 354 36.23 -2.64 29.45
CA ALA A 354 36.75 -3.98 29.73
C ALA A 354 35.81 -4.84 30.60
N CYS A 355 35.39 -4.32 31.76
CA CYS A 355 34.60 -5.09 32.73
C CYS A 355 33.10 -4.73 32.72
N GLY A 356 32.70 -3.68 31.99
CA GLY A 356 31.30 -3.25 31.90
C GLY A 356 30.75 -2.56 33.16
N ALA A 357 31.59 -2.31 34.18
CA ALA A 357 31.18 -1.60 35.39
C ALA A 357 30.77 -0.16 35.07
N ALA A 358 29.68 0.30 35.68
CA ALA A 358 29.19 1.66 35.52
C ALA A 358 29.72 2.56 36.65
N GLN A 359 30.08 3.79 36.30
CA GLN A 359 30.58 4.82 37.21
C GLN A 359 29.83 6.12 36.90
N ILE A 360 29.38 6.81 37.94
CA ILE A 360 28.68 8.10 37.80
C ILE A 360 29.66 9.17 38.25
N GLU A 361 29.91 10.14 37.38
CA GLU A 361 30.75 11.30 37.66
C GLU A 361 29.93 12.58 37.62
N LEU A 362 30.27 13.50 38.51
CA LEU A 362 29.74 14.86 38.50
C LEU A 362 30.66 15.73 37.66
N VAL A 363 30.19 16.13 36.48
CA VAL A 363 30.95 16.93 35.53
C VAL A 363 30.51 18.39 35.65
N SER A 364 31.44 19.29 35.97
CA SER A 364 31.20 20.73 35.95
C SER A 364 30.93 21.20 34.52
N GLY A 365 29.87 21.98 34.34
CA GLY A 365 29.53 22.58 33.05
C GLY A 365 30.58 23.59 32.57
N ILE A 366 31.36 24.18 33.48
CA ILE A 366 32.50 25.06 33.13
C ILE A 366 33.64 24.21 32.56
N ASP A 367 34.03 23.13 33.24
CA ASP A 367 35.15 22.28 32.81
C ASP A 367 34.85 21.60 31.47
N LEU A 368 33.60 21.15 31.27
CA LEU A 368 33.17 20.57 30.01
C LEU A 368 33.20 21.61 28.87
N ARG A 369 32.78 22.86 29.12
CA ARG A 369 32.83 23.94 28.13
C ARG A 369 34.26 24.30 27.76
N THR A 370 35.12 24.51 28.75
CA THR A 370 36.55 24.78 28.53
C THR A 370 37.22 23.65 27.73
N PHE A 371 36.86 22.39 28.00
CA PHE A 371 37.34 21.26 27.22
C PHE A 371 36.84 21.25 25.77
N ILE A 372 35.55 21.51 25.54
CA ILE A 372 34.98 21.58 24.18
C ILE A 372 35.66 22.68 23.37
N ASP A 373 35.81 23.88 23.95
CA ASP A 373 36.47 25.01 23.30
C ASP A 373 37.93 24.67 22.92
N SER A 374 38.63 23.85 23.72
CA SER A 374 40.01 23.43 23.44
C SER A 374 40.17 22.39 22.32
N ILE A 375 39.09 21.76 21.87
CA ILE A 375 39.10 20.76 20.78
C ILE A 375 38.68 21.39 19.45
N ASP A 376 37.89 22.45 19.49
CA ASP A 376 37.34 23.13 18.30
C ASP A 376 38.28 24.24 17.77
N ASP A 377 39.33 24.62 18.52
CA ASP A 377 40.49 25.44 18.09
C ASP A 377 41.61 24.59 17.47
#